data_AF-A0AAD9KT69-F1
#
_entry.id   AF-A0AAD9KT69-F1
#
_cell.length_a   1.000
_cell.length_b   1.000
_cell.length_c   1.000
_cell.angle_alpha   90.00
_cell.angle_beta   90.00
_cell.angle_gamma   90.00
#
_symmetry.space_group_name_H-M   'P 1'
#
loop_
_entity.id
_entity.type
_entity.pdbx_description
1 polymer ?
#
loop_
_entity_poly.entity_id
_entity_poly.type
_entity_poly.pdbx_seq_one_letter_code
_entity_poly.pdbx_strand_id
1 'polypeptide(L)'
;MHVAHGEYQRGPSPYSITLPDNPTKYSAGCKVKLCIHQTTTWRGTLVQARKRDNSDIVPVGTWSDALPDNTRLMTCTEEGDSVTHANNRAKNYDACFLWNPPAKSVGDVFFM
;
A
#
# COMPACT_ATOMS: atom_id res chain seq x y z
N MET A 1 -7.54 17.95 -16.25
CA MET A 1 -8.88 17.59 -15.72
C MET A 1 -8.73 16.21 -15.11
N HIS A 2 -8.61 16.12 -13.79
CA HIS A 2 -8.44 14.82 -13.11
C HIS A 2 -9.83 14.16 -13.05
N VAL A 3 -10.01 13.04 -13.74
CA VAL A 3 -11.24 12.25 -13.63
C VAL A 3 -11.27 11.67 -12.22
N ALA A 4 -12.31 11.97 -11.45
CA ALA A 4 -12.47 11.40 -10.12
C ALA A 4 -12.71 9.88 -10.26
N HIS A 5 -11.86 9.08 -9.63
CA HIS A 5 -11.89 7.60 -9.69
C HIS A 5 -12.93 6.96 -8.74
N GLY A 6 -13.87 7.74 -8.21
CA GLY A 6 -14.94 7.25 -7.33
C GLY A 6 -15.69 8.37 -6.62
N GLU A 7 -16.83 8.03 -6.04
CA GLU A 7 -17.49 8.91 -5.07
C GLU A 7 -16.74 8.88 -3.73
N TYR A 8 -16.82 9.98 -2.98
CA TYR A 8 -16.25 10.02 -1.64
C TYR A 8 -17.01 9.08 -0.70
N GLN A 9 -16.28 8.38 0.16
CA GLN A 9 -16.87 7.46 1.13
C GLN A 9 -17.72 8.25 2.15
N ARG A 10 -19.01 7.92 2.27
CA ARG A 10 -19.96 8.59 3.18
C ARG A 10 -20.11 7.91 4.55
N GLY A 11 -19.53 6.72 4.74
CA GLY A 11 -19.56 5.95 5.97
C GLY A 11 -18.20 5.36 6.34
N PRO A 12 -18.13 4.41 7.29
CA PRO A 12 -16.90 3.67 7.54
C PRO A 12 -16.40 2.99 6.27
N SER A 13 -15.08 3.05 6.04
CA SER A 13 -14.47 2.29 4.93
C SER A 13 -14.75 0.80 5.13
N PRO A 14 -15.21 0.07 4.09
CA PRO A 14 -15.31 -1.39 4.15
C PRO A 14 -13.95 -2.08 4.04
N TYR A 15 -12.86 -1.30 3.97
CA TYR A 15 -11.49 -1.74 3.91
C TYR A 15 -10.68 -1.18 5.08
N SER A 16 -9.83 -2.00 5.67
CA SER A 16 -8.90 -1.58 6.72
C SER A 16 -7.48 -2.07 6.42
N ILE A 17 -6.50 -1.33 6.93
CA ILE A 17 -5.08 -1.66 6.79
C ILE A 17 -4.55 -2.07 8.16
N THR A 18 -3.84 -3.19 8.22
CA THR A 18 -3.18 -3.68 9.43
C THR A 18 -1.71 -4.01 9.18
N LEU A 19 -0.93 -3.95 10.24
CA LEU A 19 0.42 -4.49 10.31
C LEU A 19 0.37 -5.66 11.31
N PRO A 20 0.20 -6.91 10.86
CA PRO A 20 -0.11 -8.04 11.76
C PRO A 20 0.90 -8.24 12.89
N ASP A 21 2.18 -7.94 12.63
CA ASP A 21 3.26 -8.08 13.61
C ASP A 21 3.38 -6.88 14.57
N ASN A 22 2.50 -5.88 14.43
CA ASN A 22 2.48 -4.62 15.19
C ASN A 22 3.86 -3.95 15.36
N PRO A 23 4.64 -3.78 14.27
CA PRO A 23 5.95 -3.15 14.36
C PRO A 23 5.82 -1.68 14.78
N THR A 24 6.63 -1.27 15.75
CA THR A 24 6.75 0.15 16.17
C THR A 24 7.96 0.85 15.54
N LYS A 25 8.82 0.09 14.87
CA LYS A 25 10.03 0.56 14.17
C LYS A 25 10.24 -0.28 12.92
N TYR A 26 10.98 0.28 11.96
CA TYR A 26 11.46 -0.43 10.78
C TYR A 26 12.97 -0.27 10.67
N SER A 27 13.61 -1.14 9.90
CA SER A 27 15.05 -1.09 9.64
C SER A 27 15.32 -1.57 8.21
N ALA A 28 16.33 -0.99 7.57
CA ALA A 28 16.76 -1.43 6.25
C ALA A 28 17.05 -2.94 6.25
N GLY A 29 16.52 -3.66 5.26
CA GLY A 29 16.63 -5.13 5.16
C GLY A 29 15.57 -5.92 5.93
N CYS A 30 14.83 -5.30 6.86
CA CYS A 30 13.73 -5.94 7.58
C CYS A 30 12.39 -5.57 6.94
N LYS A 31 11.78 -6.52 6.22
CA LYS A 31 10.50 -6.29 5.54
C LYS A 31 9.36 -6.14 6.55
N VAL A 32 8.40 -5.28 6.23
CA VAL A 32 7.17 -5.08 7.02
C VAL A 32 5.99 -5.66 6.26
N LYS A 33 5.19 -6.50 6.91
CA LYS A 33 3.97 -7.05 6.33
C LYS A 33 2.81 -6.10 6.53
N LEU A 34 2.20 -5.68 5.44
CA LEU A 34 0.96 -4.90 5.38
C LEU A 34 -0.18 -5.81 4.92
N CYS A 35 -1.33 -5.81 5.58
CA CYS A 35 -2.52 -6.51 5.09
C CYS A 35 -3.70 -5.55 4.94
N ILE A 36 -4.39 -5.65 3.81
CA ILE A 36 -5.67 -4.99 3.54
C ILE A 36 -6.76 -6.01 3.79
N HIS A 37 -7.64 -5.70 4.74
CA HIS A 37 -8.84 -6.49 5.01
C HIS A 37 -10.04 -5.88 4.29
N GLN A 38 -10.98 -6.73 3.87
CA GLN A 38 -12.18 -6.30 3.18
C GLN A 38 -13.44 -6.94 3.76
N THR A 39 -14.54 -6.18 3.80
CA THR A 39 -15.89 -6.70 4.06
C THR A 39 -16.76 -6.71 2.80
N THR A 40 -16.22 -6.20 1.68
CA THR A 40 -16.86 -6.18 0.37
C THR A 40 -15.84 -6.33 -0.76
N THR A 41 -16.30 -6.73 -1.93
CA THR A 41 -15.47 -6.89 -3.12
C THR A 41 -14.75 -5.61 -3.52
N TRP A 42 -13.45 -5.71 -3.79
CA TRP A 42 -12.66 -4.64 -4.39
C TRP A 42 -12.16 -5.00 -5.78
N ARG A 43 -11.92 -3.99 -6.62
CA ARG A 43 -11.45 -4.19 -8.01
C ARG A 43 -10.13 -3.46 -8.29
N GLY A 44 -9.99 -2.26 -7.75
CA GLY A 44 -8.79 -1.45 -7.82
C GLY A 44 -8.16 -1.29 -6.44
N THR A 45 -6.84 -1.09 -6.42
CA THR A 45 -6.09 -0.62 -5.26
C THR A 45 -4.92 0.23 -5.72
N LEU A 46 -4.47 1.11 -4.84
CA LEU A 46 -3.17 1.76 -4.90
C LEU A 46 -2.61 1.70 -3.49
N VAL A 47 -1.50 0.97 -3.31
CA VAL A 47 -0.85 0.82 -2.00
C VAL A 47 0.49 1.56 -2.04
N GLN A 48 0.69 2.45 -1.07
CA GLN A 48 1.91 3.24 -0.93
C GLN A 48 2.33 3.36 0.53
N ALA A 49 3.63 3.55 0.72
CA ALA A 49 4.19 4.01 1.99
C ALA A 49 4.69 5.45 1.80
N ARG A 50 4.36 6.36 2.70
CA ARG A 50 4.72 7.79 2.60
C ARG A 50 5.19 8.32 3.95
N LYS A 51 5.96 9.42 3.94
CA LYS A 51 6.39 10.09 5.19
C LYS A 51 5.19 10.71 5.90
N ARG A 52 5.04 10.46 7.20
CA ARG A 52 3.91 10.96 8.01
C ARG A 52 3.91 12.46 8.21
N ASP A 53 5.08 13.11 8.17
CA ASP A 53 5.20 14.55 8.32
C ASP A 53 4.73 15.32 7.07
N ASN A 54 4.33 14.62 5.99
CA ASN A 54 3.97 15.18 4.69
C ASN A 54 5.00 16.18 4.12
N SER A 55 6.24 16.14 4.63
CA SER A 55 7.35 16.94 4.08
C SER A 55 7.70 16.51 2.66
N ASP A 56 7.32 15.28 2.31
CA ASP A 56 7.46 14.70 1.00
C ASP A 56 6.18 13.95 0.63
N ILE A 57 5.62 14.26 -0.55
CA ILE A 57 4.42 13.60 -1.10
C ILE A 57 4.76 12.31 -1.85
N VAL A 58 6.05 12.01 -1.99
CA VAL A 58 6.60 10.91 -2.78
C VAL A 58 6.53 9.60 -1.96
N PRO A 59 6.23 8.45 -2.61
CA PRO A 59 6.33 7.14 -1.97
C PRO A 59 7.75 6.85 -1.49
N VAL A 60 7.88 6.12 -0.38
CA VAL A 60 9.17 5.75 0.21
C VAL A 60 9.29 4.24 0.37
N GLY A 61 10.49 3.72 0.11
CA GLY A 61 10.73 2.28 0.07
C GLY A 61 10.07 1.61 -1.15
N THR A 62 10.13 0.28 -1.19
CA THR A 62 9.61 -0.50 -2.32
C THR A 62 8.80 -1.69 -1.83
N TRP A 63 8.07 -2.35 -2.73
CA TRP A 63 7.32 -3.56 -2.44
C TRP A 63 8.00 -4.78 -3.04
N SER A 64 7.90 -5.92 -2.35
CA SER A 64 8.43 -7.20 -2.87
C SER A 64 7.51 -7.78 -3.96
N ASP A 65 8.10 -8.51 -4.91
CA ASP A 65 7.37 -9.16 -6.02
C ASP A 65 6.40 -10.28 -5.59
N ALA A 66 6.52 -10.78 -4.36
CA ALA A 66 5.59 -11.72 -3.76
C ALA A 66 4.26 -11.02 -3.44
N LEU A 67 3.49 -10.73 -4.49
CA LEU A 67 2.26 -9.98 -4.46
C LEU A 67 1.03 -10.90 -4.44
N PRO A 68 -0.06 -10.49 -3.80
CA PRO A 68 -1.35 -11.15 -3.94
C PRO A 68 -1.80 -11.22 -5.40
N ASP A 69 -2.60 -12.24 -5.72
CA ASP A 69 -3.14 -12.42 -7.07
C ASP A 69 -3.78 -11.13 -7.62
N ASN A 70 -3.74 -10.94 -8.94
CA ASN A 70 -4.38 -9.81 -9.61
C ASN A 70 -3.89 -8.42 -9.10
N THR A 71 -2.73 -8.36 -8.45
CA THR A 71 -2.00 -7.12 -8.15
C THR A 71 -0.65 -7.12 -8.84
N ARG A 72 -0.04 -5.95 -8.99
CA ARG A 72 1.27 -5.77 -9.63
C ARG A 72 2.00 -4.57 -9.05
N LEU A 73 3.33 -4.58 -9.15
CA LEU A 73 4.14 -3.41 -8.90
C LEU A 73 3.81 -2.31 -9.93
N MET A 74 3.92 -1.07 -9.47
CA MET A 74 3.80 0.13 -10.27
C MET A 74 4.89 1.12 -9.85
N THR A 75 5.41 1.84 -10.82
CA THR A 75 6.27 3.00 -10.60
C THR A 75 5.41 4.24 -10.51
N CYS A 76 5.33 4.87 -9.34
CA CYS A 76 4.84 6.23 -9.22
C CYS A 76 5.98 7.25 -9.31
N THR A 77 7.11 6.95 -8.67
CA THR A 77 8.33 7.76 -8.68
C THR A 77 9.56 6.90 -8.90
N GLU A 78 9.70 5.82 -8.14
CA GLU A 78 10.78 4.84 -8.24
C GLU A 78 10.20 3.45 -8.55
N GLU A 79 11.04 2.56 -9.10
CA GLU A 79 10.59 1.22 -9.47
C GLU A 79 10.11 0.44 -8.24
N GLY A 80 8.87 -0.07 -8.33
CA GLY A 80 8.27 -0.87 -7.26
C GLY A 80 7.89 -0.08 -6.01
N ASP A 81 7.82 1.24 -6.07
CA ASP A 81 7.44 2.10 -4.93
C ASP A 81 5.94 2.04 -4.58
N SER A 82 5.15 1.45 -5.47
CA SER A 82 3.70 1.35 -5.35
C SER A 82 3.19 -0.02 -5.81
N VAL A 83 2.03 -0.43 -5.29
CA VAL A 83 1.30 -1.61 -5.79
C VAL A 83 -0.05 -1.17 -6.32
N THR A 84 -0.49 -1.72 -7.45
CA THR A 84 -1.84 -1.53 -7.98
C THR A 84 -2.46 -2.83 -8.44
N HIS A 85 -3.73 -2.79 -8.82
CA HIS A 85 -4.40 -3.89 -9.50
C HIS A 85 -3.75 -4.21 -10.86
N ALA A 86 -3.59 -5.50 -11.17
CA ALA A 86 -3.10 -5.97 -12.46
C ALA A 86 -4.24 -6.06 -13.50
N ASN A 87 -5.49 -6.18 -13.04
CA ASN A 87 -6.69 -6.26 -13.85
C ASN A 87 -7.92 -5.84 -13.03
N ASN A 88 -9.06 -5.69 -13.71
CA ASN A 88 -10.33 -5.27 -13.10
C ASN A 88 -11.16 -6.43 -12.50
N ARG A 89 -10.59 -7.63 -12.34
CA ARG A 89 -11.29 -8.77 -11.72
C ARG A 89 -11.61 -8.44 -10.26
N ALA A 90 -12.80 -8.85 -9.84
CA ALA A 90 -13.25 -8.79 -8.46
C ALA A 90 -12.32 -9.59 -7.55
N LYS A 91 -11.95 -8.99 -6.43
CA LYS A 91 -11.12 -9.56 -5.37
C LYS A 91 -11.97 -9.61 -4.11
N ASN A 92 -12.13 -10.82 -3.57
CA ASN A 92 -12.98 -11.14 -2.42
C ASN A 92 -12.15 -11.74 -1.27
N TYR A 93 -10.89 -11.31 -1.16
CA TYR A 93 -9.93 -11.80 -0.19
C TYR A 93 -9.12 -10.64 0.39
N ASP A 94 -8.56 -10.89 1.57
CA ASP A 94 -7.60 -10.01 2.21
C ASP A 94 -6.26 -10.12 1.51
N ALA A 95 -5.63 -8.99 1.23
CA ALA A 95 -4.39 -8.93 0.47
C ALA A 95 -3.23 -8.47 1.36
N CYS A 96 -2.19 -9.29 1.45
CA CYS A 96 -0.98 -8.93 2.20
C CYS A 96 0.21 -8.66 1.29
N PHE A 97 0.95 -7.61 1.60
CA PHE A 97 2.09 -7.11 0.85
C PHE A 97 3.31 -7.01 1.77
N LEU A 98 4.50 -7.13 1.20
CA LEU A 98 5.76 -6.98 1.92
C LEU A 98 6.46 -5.70 1.48
N TRP A 99 6.51 -4.72 2.38
CA TRP A 99 7.22 -3.47 2.17
C TRP A 99 8.69 -3.59 2.57
N ASN A 100 9.58 -3.11 1.73
CA ASN A 100 11.01 -2.99 1.94
C ASN A 100 11.32 -1.55 2.38
N PRO A 101 11.72 -1.32 3.64
CA PRO A 101 12.09 0.01 4.09
C PRO A 101 13.31 0.55 3.33
N PRO A 102 13.39 1.87 3.08
CA PRO A 102 14.54 2.48 2.42
C PRO A 102 15.82 2.27 3.24
N ALA A 103 16.97 2.24 2.54
CA ALA A 103 18.27 2.03 3.17
C ALA A 103 18.63 3.13 4.19
N LYS A 104 18.22 4.38 3.90
CA LYS A 104 18.32 5.51 4.83
C LYS A 104 16.97 5.71 5.50
N SER A 105 16.97 5.93 6.82
CA SER A 105 15.75 6.26 7.54
C SER A 105 15.14 7.55 7.00
N VAL A 106 13.82 7.53 6.81
CA VAL A 106 13.03 8.67 6.32
C VAL A 106 12.10 9.21 7.40
N GLY A 107 12.30 8.82 8.67
CA GLY A 107 11.41 9.19 9.77
C GLY A 107 10.14 8.33 9.80
N ASP A 108 9.07 8.85 10.39
CA ASP A 108 7.82 8.10 10.52
C ASP A 108 7.15 7.89 9.16
N VAL A 109 6.68 6.67 8.92
CA VAL A 109 6.02 6.26 7.67
C VAL A 109 4.58 5.84 7.97
N PHE A 110 3.67 6.18 7.07
CA PHE A 110 2.30 5.66 7.07
C PHE A 110 2.00 4.94 5.75
N PHE A 111 1.06 4.01 5.80
CA PHE A 111 0.59 3.24 4.64
C PHE A 111 -0.81 3.69 4.26
N MET A 112 -1.07 3.76 2.96
CA MET A 112 -2.37 4.14 2.38
C MET A 112 -2.69 3.30 1.15
#